data_AF-A0A820EYR1-F1
#
_entry.id   AF-A0A820EYR1-F1
#
_cell.length_a   1.000
_cell.length_b   1.000
_cell.length_c   1.000
_cell.angle_alpha   90.00
_cell.angle_beta   90.00
_cell.angle_gamma   90.00
#
_symmetry.space_group_name_H-M   'P 1'
#
loop_
_entity.id
_entity.type
_entity.pdbx_description
1 polymer ?
#
loop_
_entity_poly.entity_id
_entity_poly.type
_entity_poly.pdbx_seq_one_letter_code
_entity_poly.pdbx_strand_id
1 'polypeptide(L)'
;PDFSNQYKQMAIFKVGDDVRQDILALQLMRLFHNIFEQEGLELYLYTYRVIATSPGCGVIECVPDSRSREDIGRSTEVGLFEYFRHTYGKDDSIKFQKARRNFVISMAAYSVALFMLQIKDRHNGNIMIDDEGHIIHIDFGFMFESSPGGNMKFEPDIKLTAEMILIMGDLTAPAFLWFKELCIKGYLALRPYRQHFITLVALMLDTGLPCFRGHTLEQLNARFKPDASEAEAARYMHEVINRCAHSLRTRIYDYIQYQQNSIPY
;
A
#
# COMPACT_ATOMS: atom_id res chain seq x y z
N PRO A 1 34.72 -1.50 24.67
CA PRO A 1 33.38 -1.25 24.10
C PRO A 1 32.62 -2.57 24.00
N ASP A 2 31.56 -2.71 24.79
CA ASP A 2 30.66 -3.86 24.74
C ASP A 2 29.90 -3.82 23.39
N PHE A 3 30.14 -4.81 22.53
CA PHE A 3 29.54 -4.90 21.19
C PHE A 3 28.26 -5.75 21.19
N SER A 4 27.67 -6.02 22.35
CA SER A 4 26.46 -6.84 22.51
C SER A 4 25.19 -6.28 21.85
N ASN A 5 25.24 -5.05 21.32
CA ASN A 5 24.12 -4.39 20.60
C ASN A 5 24.54 -3.86 19.22
N GLN A 6 25.21 -4.68 18.40
CA GLN A 6 25.37 -4.36 16.97
C GLN A 6 24.11 -4.74 16.19
N TYR A 7 23.43 -3.75 15.60
CA TYR A 7 22.38 -3.97 14.62
C TYR A 7 22.83 -3.42 13.25
N LYS A 8 22.51 -4.15 12.19
CA LYS A 8 22.86 -3.75 10.82
C LYS A 8 21.78 -2.82 10.29
N GLN A 9 22.13 -1.56 10.06
CA GLN A 9 21.27 -0.60 9.39
C GLN A 9 21.66 -0.50 7.91
N MET A 10 20.67 -0.51 7.01
CA MET A 10 20.87 -0.31 5.58
C MET A 10 20.18 0.96 5.13
N ALA A 11 20.83 1.70 4.22
CA ALA A 11 20.29 2.92 3.63
C ALA A 11 20.72 3.04 2.18
N ILE A 12 19.88 3.67 1.37
CA ILE A 12 20.10 3.98 -0.04
C ILE A 12 20.42 5.47 -0.16
N PHE A 13 21.50 5.79 -0.87
CA PHE A 13 21.83 7.15 -1.24
C PHE A 13 21.34 7.38 -2.67
N LYS A 14 20.39 8.30 -2.85
CA LYS A 14 19.82 8.63 -4.15
C LYS A 14 20.33 9.99 -4.60
N VAL A 15 20.83 10.06 -5.84
CA VAL A 15 21.37 11.26 -6.48
C VAL A 15 20.69 11.42 -7.83
N GLY A 16 20.25 12.64 -8.14
CA GLY A 16 19.51 12.95 -9.36
C GLY A 16 18.00 12.74 -9.25
N ASP A 17 17.47 12.50 -8.05
CA ASP A 17 16.03 12.31 -7.80
C ASP A 17 15.55 13.13 -6.60
N ASP A 18 14.35 13.70 -6.72
CA ASP A 18 13.78 14.58 -5.70
C ASP A 18 12.93 13.80 -4.70
N VAL A 19 13.57 13.35 -3.62
CA VAL A 19 12.93 12.56 -2.56
C VAL A 19 11.95 13.36 -1.68
N ARG A 20 11.75 14.66 -1.92
CA ARG A 20 10.83 15.49 -1.11
C ARG A 20 9.38 15.01 -1.24
N GLN A 21 9.00 14.42 -2.37
CA GLN A 21 7.67 13.82 -2.54
C GLN A 21 7.50 12.58 -1.65
N ASP A 22 8.51 11.70 -1.59
CA ASP A 22 8.51 10.56 -0.68
C ASP A 22 8.35 11.00 0.77
N ILE A 23 9.08 12.05 1.18
CA ILE A 23 8.98 12.61 2.53
C ILE A 23 7.54 13.05 2.84
N LEU A 24 6.90 13.78 1.92
CA LEU A 24 5.51 14.21 2.10
C LEU A 24 4.55 13.02 2.22
N ALA A 25 4.67 12.02 1.33
CA ALA A 25 3.84 10.83 1.36
C ALA A 25 3.99 10.08 2.70
N LEU A 26 5.24 9.83 3.12
CA LEU A 26 5.56 9.15 4.37
C LEU A 26 5.08 9.91 5.60
N GLN A 27 5.15 11.24 5.59
CA GLN A 27 4.60 12.07 6.66
C GLN A 27 3.08 11.93 6.78
N LEU A 28 2.36 11.97 5.66
CA LEU A 28 0.91 11.76 5.65
C LEU A 28 0.54 10.34 6.09
N MET A 29 1.30 9.33 5.66
CA MET A 29 1.11 7.94 6.08
C MET A 29 1.39 7.73 7.56
N ARG A 30 2.37 8.45 8.13
CA ARG A 30 2.60 8.45 9.58
C ARG A 30 1.43 9.03 10.35
N LEU A 31 0.79 10.07 9.82
CA LEU A 31 -0.45 10.59 10.40
C LEU A 31 -1.60 9.58 10.30
N PHE A 32 -1.74 8.86 9.17
CA PHE A 32 -2.71 7.77 9.06
C PHE A 32 -2.48 6.71 10.13
N HIS A 33 -1.23 6.26 10.29
CA HIS A 33 -0.86 5.28 11.30
C HIS A 33 -1.24 5.74 12.71
N ASN A 34 -0.87 6.98 13.10
CA ASN A 34 -1.21 7.52 14.41
C ASN A 34 -2.74 7.58 14.65
N ILE A 35 -3.51 7.95 13.63
CA ILE A 35 -4.98 7.96 13.72
C ILE A 35 -5.52 6.54 13.89
N PHE A 36 -5.01 5.57 13.13
CA PHE A 36 -5.43 4.18 13.27
C PHE A 36 -5.16 3.63 14.67
N GLU A 37 -4.00 3.93 15.25
CA GLU A 37 -3.68 3.57 16.63
C GLU A 37 -4.63 4.24 17.64
N GLN A 38 -4.91 5.54 17.46
CA GLN A 38 -5.81 6.28 18.33
C GLN A 38 -7.25 5.73 18.31
N GLU A 39 -7.72 5.30 17.15
CA GLU A 39 -9.05 4.70 16.97
C GLU A 39 -9.07 3.19 17.30
N GLY A 40 -7.95 2.62 17.76
CA GLY A 40 -7.84 1.19 18.12
C GLY A 40 -7.94 0.23 16.93
N LEU A 41 -7.62 0.70 15.72
CA LEU A 41 -7.63 -0.11 14.51
C LEU A 41 -6.29 -0.81 14.33
N GLU A 42 -6.32 -2.14 14.22
CA GLU A 42 -5.15 -2.96 13.89
C GLU A 42 -4.83 -2.84 12.39
N LEU A 43 -4.24 -1.70 11.99
CA LEU A 43 -3.80 -1.40 10.64
C LEU A 43 -2.28 -1.13 10.64
N TYR A 44 -1.57 -1.78 9.72
CA TYR A 44 -0.11 -1.73 9.70
C TYR A 44 0.41 -0.88 8.54
N LEU A 45 1.15 0.19 8.85
CA LEU A 45 1.92 0.97 7.88
C LEU A 45 3.37 1.05 8.34
N TYR A 46 4.31 0.64 7.49
CA TYR A 46 5.72 0.83 7.75
C TYR A 46 6.18 2.17 7.17
N THR A 47 6.52 3.13 8.04
CA THR A 47 6.97 4.46 7.65
C THR A 47 8.49 4.57 7.78
N TYR A 48 9.19 4.09 6.75
CA TYR A 48 10.65 4.21 6.65
C TYR A 48 11.09 5.68 6.58
N ARG A 49 12.30 5.98 7.02
CA ARG A 49 12.82 7.35 7.04
C ARG A 49 13.40 7.74 5.68
N VAL A 50 13.02 8.94 5.24
CA VAL A 50 13.61 9.60 4.08
C VAL A 50 14.05 10.99 4.48
N ILE A 51 15.26 11.38 4.09
CA ILE A 51 15.81 12.69 4.38
C ILE A 51 16.39 13.26 3.08
N ALA A 52 15.90 14.42 2.67
CA ALA A 52 16.50 15.20 1.60
C ALA A 52 17.74 15.90 2.14
N THR A 53 18.89 15.69 1.49
CA THR A 53 20.19 16.21 1.95
C THR A 53 20.66 17.41 1.15
N SER A 54 20.24 17.50 -0.12
CA SER A 54 20.55 18.58 -1.06
C SER A 54 19.53 18.53 -2.21
N PRO A 55 19.35 19.57 -3.04
CA PRO A 55 18.48 19.48 -4.21
C PRO A 55 18.83 18.27 -5.09
N GLY A 56 17.85 17.40 -5.35
CA GLY A 56 18.04 16.15 -6.12
C GLY A 56 18.83 15.05 -5.39
N CYS A 57 19.07 15.18 -4.08
CA CYS A 57 19.78 14.19 -3.29
C CYS A 57 19.01 13.81 -2.03
N GLY A 58 19.07 12.53 -1.68
CA GLY A 58 18.40 12.01 -0.50
C GLY A 58 19.01 10.74 0.06
N VAL A 59 18.69 10.48 1.32
CA VAL A 59 18.99 9.21 2.00
C VAL A 59 17.67 8.55 2.35
N ILE A 60 17.53 7.28 1.98
CA ILE A 60 16.33 6.47 2.18
C ILE A 60 16.72 5.28 3.06
N GLU A 61 16.03 5.10 4.17
CA GLU A 61 16.16 3.91 5.00
C GLU A 61 15.64 2.68 4.24
N CYS A 62 16.43 1.60 4.21
CA CYS A 62 15.96 0.33 3.69
C CYS A 62 14.97 -0.29 4.67
N VAL A 63 13.89 -0.86 4.14
CA VAL A 63 12.98 -1.70 4.92
C VAL A 63 13.74 -2.96 5.34
N PRO A 64 13.91 -3.23 6.64
CA PRO A 64 14.64 -4.39 7.12
C PRO A 64 13.90 -5.69 6.75
N ASP A 65 14.65 -6.79 6.63
CA ASP A 65 14.11 -8.16 6.52
C ASP A 65 12.97 -8.29 5.50
N SER A 66 13.15 -7.65 4.35
CA SER A 66 12.13 -7.55 3.32
C SER A 66 12.69 -7.73 1.91
N ARG A 67 11.82 -8.19 1.00
CA ARG A 67 12.17 -8.45 -0.39
C ARG A 67 11.09 -7.89 -1.30
N SER A 68 11.48 -7.29 -2.43
CA SER A 68 10.50 -6.83 -3.40
C SER A 68 9.76 -8.01 -4.04
N ARG A 69 8.51 -7.82 -4.47
CA ARG A 69 7.74 -8.81 -5.20
C ARG A 69 8.43 -9.18 -6.51
N GLU A 70 9.13 -8.23 -7.14
CA GLU A 70 9.97 -8.49 -8.31
C GLU A 70 11.12 -9.45 -7.98
N ASP A 71 11.87 -9.20 -6.91
CA ASP A 71 12.99 -10.06 -6.49
C ASP A 71 12.51 -11.46 -6.10
N ILE A 72 11.37 -11.56 -5.42
CA ILE A 72 10.73 -12.86 -5.11
C ILE A 72 10.47 -13.62 -6.41
N GLY A 73 9.84 -12.98 -7.39
CA GLY A 73 9.54 -13.62 -8.68
C GLY A 73 10.79 -14.06 -9.44
N ARG A 74 11.83 -13.21 -9.50
CA ARG A 74 13.09 -13.52 -10.21
C ARG A 74 13.92 -14.62 -9.53
N SER A 75 13.93 -14.66 -8.21
CA SER A 75 14.79 -15.58 -7.45
C SER A 75 14.18 -16.95 -7.19
N THR A 76 12.86 -17.05 -7.20
CA THR A 76 12.15 -18.30 -6.87
C THR A 76 11.40 -18.88 -8.07
N GLU A 77 11.20 -18.11 -9.14
CA GLU A 77 10.35 -18.44 -10.29
C GLU A 77 8.88 -18.74 -9.91
N VAL A 78 8.46 -18.42 -8.68
CA VAL A 78 7.09 -18.65 -8.22
C VAL A 78 6.29 -17.35 -8.03
N GLY A 79 4.96 -17.53 -8.02
CA GLY A 79 4.01 -16.51 -7.65
C GLY A 79 4.06 -16.15 -6.16
N LEU A 80 3.50 -15.00 -5.80
CA LEU A 80 3.48 -14.50 -4.43
C LEU A 80 2.74 -15.46 -3.47
N PHE A 81 1.63 -16.05 -3.93
CA PHE A 81 0.89 -17.01 -3.12
C PHE A 81 1.71 -18.27 -2.83
N GLU A 82 2.40 -18.81 -3.83
CA GLU A 82 3.27 -19.98 -3.63
C GLU A 82 4.49 -19.63 -2.77
N TYR A 83 5.05 -18.42 -2.92
CA TYR A 83 6.07 -17.93 -1.99
C TYR A 83 5.58 -17.95 -0.54
N PHE A 84 4.34 -17.51 -0.28
CA PHE A 84 3.74 -17.58 1.05
C PHE A 84 3.62 -19.03 1.55
N ARG A 85 3.22 -19.98 0.70
CA ARG A 85 3.11 -21.40 1.08
C ARG A 85 4.47 -22.03 1.35
N HIS A 86 5.48 -21.72 0.55
CA HIS A 86 6.85 -22.20 0.76
C HIS A 86 7.47 -21.62 2.04
N THR A 87 7.23 -20.34 2.33
CA THR A 87 7.85 -19.63 3.46
C THR A 87 7.16 -19.90 4.79
N TYR A 88 5.82 -19.93 4.78
CA TYR A 88 5.00 -20.01 5.99
C TYR A 88 4.35 -21.38 6.19
N GLY A 89 4.45 -22.29 5.23
CA GLY A 89 3.87 -23.63 5.28
C GLY A 89 2.46 -23.70 4.67
N LYS A 90 1.75 -24.80 4.94
CA LYS A 90 0.39 -25.00 4.44
C LYS A 90 -0.56 -23.93 4.96
N ASP A 91 -1.60 -23.66 4.19
CA ASP A 91 -2.59 -22.62 4.42
C ASP A 91 -3.24 -22.67 5.81
N ASP A 92 -3.46 -23.87 6.35
CA ASP A 92 -4.05 -24.15 7.66
C ASP A 92 -3.04 -24.07 8.82
N SER A 93 -1.75 -23.96 8.53
CA SER A 93 -0.72 -23.88 9.56
C SER A 93 -0.78 -22.56 10.33
N ILE A 94 -0.42 -22.61 11.62
CA ILE A 94 -0.39 -21.44 12.51
C ILE A 94 0.51 -20.33 11.92
N LYS A 95 1.66 -20.71 11.34
CA LYS A 95 2.61 -19.77 10.76
C LYS A 95 2.02 -19.07 9.53
N PHE A 96 1.34 -19.79 8.63
CA PHE A 96 0.64 -19.19 7.50
C PHE A 96 -0.52 -18.29 7.95
N GLN A 97 -1.31 -18.70 8.96
CA GLN A 97 -2.41 -17.89 9.47
C GLN A 97 -1.91 -16.57 10.09
N LYS A 98 -0.78 -16.59 10.82
CA LYS A 98 -0.14 -15.37 11.32
C LYS A 98 0.32 -14.46 10.19
N ALA A 99 1.04 -15.01 9.19
CA ALA A 99 1.50 -14.25 8.04
C ALA A 99 0.34 -13.69 7.21
N ARG A 100 -0.73 -14.46 7.02
CA ARG A 100 -1.96 -14.02 6.36
C ARG A 100 -2.63 -12.88 7.11
N ARG A 101 -2.68 -12.94 8.44
CA ARG A 101 -3.20 -11.85 9.28
C ARG A 101 -2.40 -10.57 9.05
N ASN A 102 -1.07 -10.66 9.14
CA ASN A 102 -0.14 -9.56 8.92
C ASN A 102 -0.27 -8.98 7.51
N PHE A 103 -0.43 -9.84 6.51
CA PHE A 103 -0.70 -9.46 5.14
C PHE A 103 -2.02 -8.67 5.03
N VAL A 104 -3.11 -9.16 5.63
CA VAL A 104 -4.42 -8.48 5.56
C VAL A 104 -4.40 -7.11 6.22
N ILE A 105 -3.84 -6.97 7.42
CA ILE A 105 -3.82 -5.69 8.15
C ILE A 105 -2.95 -4.63 7.45
N SER A 106 -1.83 -5.06 6.84
CA SER A 106 -0.95 -4.16 6.09
C SER A 106 -1.54 -3.82 4.72
N MET A 107 -2.07 -4.81 4.02
CA MET A 107 -2.75 -4.62 2.73
C MET A 107 -3.92 -3.66 2.86
N ALA A 108 -4.73 -3.76 3.93
CA ALA A 108 -5.83 -2.83 4.18
C ALA A 108 -5.35 -1.39 4.40
N ALA A 109 -4.32 -1.22 5.23
CA ALA A 109 -3.78 0.10 5.55
C ALA A 109 -3.16 0.78 4.32
N TYR A 110 -2.33 0.06 3.56
CA TYR A 110 -1.76 0.56 2.31
C TYR A 110 -2.85 0.81 1.26
N SER A 111 -3.88 -0.03 1.16
CA SER A 111 -5.01 0.22 0.22
C SER A 111 -5.71 1.54 0.50
N VAL A 112 -5.96 1.87 1.77
CA VAL A 112 -6.51 3.18 2.17
C VAL A 112 -5.53 4.30 1.81
N ALA A 113 -4.23 4.13 2.11
CA ALA A 113 -3.22 5.14 1.80
C ALA A 113 -3.08 5.42 0.30
N LEU A 114 -3.05 4.37 -0.54
CA LEU A 114 -3.02 4.48 -2.00
C LEU A 114 -4.23 5.24 -2.53
N PHE A 115 -5.43 4.91 -2.03
CA PHE A 115 -6.66 5.59 -2.42
C PHE A 115 -6.63 7.07 -2.02
N MET A 116 -6.26 7.38 -0.77
CA MET A 116 -6.29 8.75 -0.24
C MET A 116 -5.24 9.65 -0.89
N LEU A 117 -4.02 9.13 -1.08
CA LEU A 117 -2.88 9.88 -1.61
C LEU A 117 -2.76 9.78 -3.13
N GLN A 118 -3.53 8.90 -3.77
CA GLN A 118 -3.46 8.62 -5.21
C GLN A 118 -2.03 8.28 -5.64
N ILE A 119 -1.36 7.44 -4.85
CA ILE A 119 -0.02 6.94 -5.17
C ILE A 119 -0.12 6.06 -6.41
N LYS A 120 0.69 6.38 -7.42
CA LYS A 120 0.76 5.70 -8.70
C LYS A 120 2.03 4.85 -8.81
N ASP A 121 2.27 4.24 -9.97
CA ASP A 121 3.46 3.42 -10.24
C ASP A 121 3.61 2.21 -9.30
N ARG A 122 2.48 1.57 -8.97
CA ARG A 122 2.46 0.38 -8.08
C ARG A 122 2.81 -0.89 -8.86
N HIS A 123 4.06 -1.00 -9.29
CA HIS A 123 4.62 -2.21 -9.91
C HIS A 123 5.29 -3.14 -8.90
N ASN A 124 5.66 -4.35 -9.32
CA ASN A 124 6.21 -5.39 -8.43
C ASN A 124 7.52 -4.99 -7.74
N GLY A 125 8.34 -4.10 -8.33
CA GLY A 125 9.52 -3.54 -7.66
C GLY A 125 9.21 -2.61 -6.48
N ASN A 126 8.03 -1.98 -6.46
CA ASN A 126 7.62 -1.00 -5.42
C ASN A 126 6.75 -1.62 -4.32
N ILE A 127 6.63 -2.96 -4.32
CA ILE A 127 5.85 -3.73 -3.37
C ILE A 127 6.81 -4.71 -2.72
N MET A 128 7.02 -4.57 -1.42
CA MET A 128 7.87 -5.42 -0.61
C MET A 128 7.03 -6.34 0.28
N ILE A 129 7.61 -7.47 0.64
CA ILE A 129 7.08 -8.41 1.64
C ILE A 129 8.16 -8.60 2.68
N ASP A 130 7.82 -8.40 3.95
CA ASP A 130 8.72 -8.71 5.07
C ASP A 130 8.62 -10.19 5.50
N ASP A 131 9.56 -10.61 6.36
CA ASP A 131 9.62 -11.97 6.89
C ASP A 131 8.45 -12.35 7.81
N GLU A 132 7.63 -11.39 8.23
CA GLU A 132 6.40 -11.63 9.01
C GLU A 132 5.13 -11.70 8.14
N GLY A 133 5.24 -11.42 6.84
CA GLY A 133 4.15 -11.47 5.87
C GLY A 133 3.43 -10.15 5.65
N HIS A 134 3.94 -9.02 6.17
CA HIS A 134 3.39 -7.70 5.84
C HIS A 134 3.71 -7.33 4.39
N ILE A 135 2.75 -6.67 3.73
CA ILE A 135 2.99 -5.98 2.47
C ILE A 135 3.36 -4.53 2.76
N ILE A 136 4.46 -4.06 2.16
CA ILE A 136 5.01 -2.73 2.37
C ILE A 136 5.18 -2.07 1.01
N HIS A 137 4.57 -0.92 0.80
CA HIS A 137 4.80 -0.13 -0.41
C HIS A 137 5.98 0.82 -0.18
N ILE A 138 6.84 0.95 -1.19
CA ILE A 138 7.99 1.85 -1.21
C ILE A 138 7.97 2.71 -2.47
N ASP A 139 8.80 3.74 -2.52
CA ASP A 139 8.93 4.69 -3.64
C ASP A 139 7.59 5.40 -3.90
N PHE A 140 7.41 6.60 -3.34
CA PHE A 140 6.17 7.38 -3.46
C PHE A 140 6.35 8.61 -4.35
N GLY A 141 7.33 8.58 -5.26
CA GLY A 141 7.62 9.69 -6.18
C GLY A 141 6.46 10.09 -7.08
N PHE A 142 5.49 9.18 -7.30
CA PHE A 142 4.24 9.48 -8.00
C PHE A 142 3.05 9.45 -7.05
N MET A 143 2.56 10.62 -6.65
CA MET A 143 1.38 10.79 -5.81
C MET A 143 0.49 11.95 -6.29
N PHE A 144 -0.74 12.03 -5.77
CA PHE A 144 -1.75 13.00 -6.13
C PHE A 144 -2.00 13.07 -7.64
N GLU A 145 -1.55 14.14 -8.30
CA GLU A 145 -1.80 14.39 -9.73
C GLU A 145 -0.62 13.97 -10.62
N SER A 146 0.46 13.46 -10.02
CA SER A 146 1.60 12.92 -10.75
C SER A 146 1.41 11.43 -11.07
N SER A 147 1.85 11.02 -12.24
CA SER A 147 1.86 9.63 -12.67
C SER A 147 2.98 9.40 -13.70
N PRO A 148 3.46 8.15 -13.83
CA PRO A 148 4.42 7.79 -14.86
C PRO A 148 3.88 8.08 -16.27
N GLY A 149 4.77 8.41 -17.21
CA GLY A 149 4.42 8.50 -18.64
C GLY A 149 3.48 9.65 -19.05
N GLY A 150 3.29 10.67 -18.20
CA GLY A 150 2.55 11.87 -18.59
C GLY A 150 1.02 11.77 -18.49
N ASN A 151 0.49 11.16 -17.42
CA ASN A 151 -0.96 11.09 -17.11
C ASN A 151 -1.76 10.00 -17.80
N MET A 152 -1.19 8.79 -17.83
CA MET A 152 -1.98 7.59 -18.10
C MET A 152 -2.95 7.33 -16.93
N LYS A 153 -4.20 7.79 -17.06
CA LYS A 153 -5.29 7.61 -16.07
C LYS A 153 -5.80 6.16 -15.93
N PHE A 154 -4.96 5.16 -16.20
CA PHE A 154 -5.37 3.76 -16.27
C PHE A 154 -5.08 2.97 -14.99
N GLU A 155 -4.41 3.56 -14.01
CA GLU A 155 -4.06 2.87 -12.77
C GLU A 155 -5.24 2.79 -11.80
N PRO A 156 -5.48 1.60 -11.18
CA PRO A 156 -6.55 1.43 -10.22
C PRO A 156 -6.28 2.24 -8.95
N ASP A 157 -7.35 2.65 -8.27
CA ASP A 157 -7.30 3.37 -6.99
C ASP A 157 -6.62 2.56 -5.87
N ILE A 158 -6.79 1.24 -5.91
CA ILE A 158 -6.18 0.29 -4.98
C ILE A 158 -5.43 -0.77 -5.80
N LYS A 159 -4.19 -1.06 -5.41
CA LYS A 159 -3.40 -2.12 -6.03
C LYS A 159 -3.81 -3.47 -5.46
N LEU A 160 -4.79 -4.10 -6.08
CA LEU A 160 -5.18 -5.48 -5.78
C LEU A 160 -4.76 -6.38 -6.94
N THR A 161 -4.24 -7.57 -6.65
CA THR A 161 -3.86 -8.56 -7.68
C THR A 161 -4.44 -9.93 -7.35
N ALA A 162 -4.48 -10.82 -8.34
CA ALA A 162 -4.98 -12.18 -8.15
C ALA A 162 -4.20 -12.92 -7.05
N GLU A 163 -2.88 -12.81 -7.03
CA GLU A 163 -2.03 -13.48 -6.04
C GLU A 163 -2.29 -12.96 -4.62
N MET A 164 -2.54 -11.66 -4.46
CA MET A 164 -2.88 -11.06 -3.17
C MET A 164 -4.24 -11.56 -2.66
N ILE A 165 -5.22 -11.73 -3.56
CA ILE A 165 -6.53 -12.29 -3.22
C ILE A 165 -6.39 -13.77 -2.82
N LEU A 166 -5.53 -14.54 -3.49
CA LEU A 166 -5.28 -15.94 -3.16
C LEU A 166 -4.65 -16.11 -1.77
N ILE A 167 -3.75 -15.21 -1.35
CA ILE A 167 -3.24 -15.20 0.04
C ILE A 167 -4.39 -15.02 1.04
N MET A 168 -5.37 -14.18 0.68
CA MET A 168 -6.60 -13.98 1.46
C MET A 168 -7.63 -15.11 1.26
N GLY A 169 -7.32 -16.13 0.46
CA GLY A 169 -8.21 -17.24 0.08
C GLY A 169 -8.87 -16.97 -1.27
N ASP A 170 -9.99 -16.26 -1.25
CA ASP A 170 -10.75 -15.87 -2.43
C ASP A 170 -11.64 -14.65 -2.11
N LEU A 171 -12.45 -14.20 -3.07
CA LEU A 171 -13.32 -13.02 -2.92
C LEU A 171 -14.45 -13.18 -1.88
N THR A 172 -14.71 -14.41 -1.43
CA THR A 172 -15.73 -14.78 -0.44
C THR A 172 -15.12 -15.22 0.89
N ALA A 173 -13.82 -15.49 0.93
CA ALA A 173 -13.12 -15.98 2.10
C ALA A 173 -13.16 -14.96 3.26
N PRO A 174 -13.23 -15.44 4.53
CA PRO A 174 -13.29 -14.57 5.69
C PRO A 174 -12.15 -13.54 5.76
N ALA A 175 -10.93 -13.91 5.36
CA ALA A 175 -9.79 -12.99 5.36
C ALA A 175 -9.96 -11.83 4.35
N PHE A 176 -10.54 -12.08 3.17
CA PHE A 176 -10.83 -11.02 2.21
C PHE A 176 -12.00 -10.13 2.66
N LEU A 177 -13.04 -10.71 3.29
CA LEU A 177 -14.12 -9.93 3.89
C LEU A 177 -13.60 -9.03 5.00
N TRP A 178 -12.70 -9.54 5.84
CA TRP A 178 -12.04 -8.78 6.89
C TRP A 178 -11.15 -7.67 6.32
N PHE A 179 -10.38 -7.93 5.26
CA PHE A 179 -9.65 -6.90 4.51
C PHE A 179 -10.57 -5.75 4.08
N LYS A 180 -11.74 -6.05 3.50
CA LYS A 180 -12.71 -5.01 3.11
C LYS A 180 -13.20 -4.21 4.30
N GLU A 181 -13.53 -4.89 5.40
CA GLU A 181 -13.98 -4.25 6.64
C GLU A 181 -12.91 -3.30 7.20
N LEU A 182 -11.65 -3.75 7.27
CA LEU A 182 -10.52 -2.93 7.71
C LEU A 182 -10.29 -1.71 6.81
N CYS A 183 -10.41 -1.86 5.49
CA CYS A 183 -10.31 -0.73 4.56
C CYS A 183 -11.41 0.31 4.82
N ILE A 184 -12.65 -0.13 5.05
CA ILE A 184 -13.78 0.76 5.33
C ILE A 184 -13.57 1.46 6.67
N LYS A 185 -13.21 0.72 7.73
CA LYS A 185 -12.93 1.29 9.05
C LYS A 185 -11.77 2.29 9.00
N GLY A 186 -10.68 1.92 8.34
CA GLY A 186 -9.54 2.81 8.14
C GLY A 186 -9.92 4.09 7.39
N TYR A 187 -10.67 3.98 6.29
CA TYR A 187 -11.16 5.16 5.57
C TYR A 187 -12.04 6.06 6.46
N LEU A 188 -13.00 5.48 7.19
CA LEU A 188 -13.88 6.23 8.09
C LEU A 188 -13.09 6.93 9.22
N ALA A 189 -12.10 6.25 9.80
CA ALA A 189 -11.24 6.81 10.85
C ALA A 189 -10.48 8.07 10.39
N LEU A 190 -10.10 8.16 9.11
CA LEU A 190 -9.40 9.34 8.59
C LEU A 190 -10.34 10.54 8.35
N ARG A 191 -11.65 10.33 8.14
CA ARG A 191 -12.58 11.38 7.72
C ARG A 191 -12.73 12.54 8.72
N PRO A 192 -12.83 12.32 10.04
CA PRO A 192 -12.85 13.41 11.02
C PRO A 192 -11.61 14.31 10.94
N TYR A 193 -10.47 13.77 10.51
CA TYR A 193 -9.20 14.49 10.41
C TYR A 193 -8.98 15.18 9.06
N ARG A 194 -9.98 15.18 8.16
CA ARG A 194 -9.93 15.79 6.81
C ARG A 194 -9.23 17.16 6.80
N GLN A 195 -9.64 18.07 7.69
CA GLN A 195 -9.09 19.43 7.69
C GLN A 195 -7.59 19.46 7.99
N HIS A 196 -7.07 18.56 8.83
CA HIS A 196 -5.64 18.45 9.11
C HIS A 196 -4.86 18.08 7.85
N PHE A 197 -5.35 17.09 7.09
CA PHE A 197 -4.73 16.68 5.83
C PHE A 197 -4.76 17.79 4.78
N ILE A 198 -5.91 18.46 4.62
CA ILE A 198 -6.04 19.57 3.67
C ILE A 198 -5.09 20.71 4.03
N THR A 199 -5.01 21.10 5.30
CA THR A 199 -4.10 22.16 5.76
C THR A 199 -2.63 21.78 5.53
N LEU A 200 -2.22 20.55 5.85
CA LEU A 200 -0.84 20.11 5.64
C LEU A 200 -0.44 20.11 4.16
N VAL A 201 -1.32 19.62 3.29
CA VAL A 201 -1.06 19.63 1.84
C VAL A 201 -1.08 21.05 1.29
N ALA A 202 -1.95 21.93 1.80
CA ALA A 202 -2.03 23.33 1.38
C ALA A 202 -0.71 24.08 1.64
N LEU A 203 -0.08 23.84 2.81
CA LEU A 203 1.22 24.42 3.15
C LEU A 203 2.36 23.99 2.21
N MET A 204 2.18 22.89 1.48
CA MET A 204 3.20 22.32 0.60
C MET A 204 3.01 22.73 -0.88
N LEU A 205 1.89 23.36 -1.26
CA LEU A 205 1.58 23.64 -2.67
C LEU A 205 2.66 24.49 -3.37
N ASP A 206 3.22 25.49 -2.67
CA ASP A 206 4.19 26.43 -3.23
C ASP A 206 5.65 25.90 -3.21
N THR A 207 5.87 24.65 -2.81
CA THR A 207 7.21 24.04 -2.72
C THR A 207 7.79 23.59 -4.07
N GLY A 208 6.98 23.66 -5.13
CA GLY A 208 7.37 23.27 -6.49
C GLY A 208 7.43 21.76 -6.73
N LEU A 209 6.80 20.95 -5.86
CA LEU A 209 6.72 19.50 -6.06
C LEU A 209 5.82 19.15 -7.26
N PRO A 210 6.23 18.21 -8.13
CA PRO A 210 5.52 17.94 -9.39
C PRO A 210 4.17 17.20 -9.21
N CYS A 211 3.87 16.74 -7.98
CA CYS A 211 2.57 16.16 -7.62
C CYS A 211 1.45 17.20 -7.51
N PHE A 212 1.77 18.49 -7.41
CA PHE A 212 0.79 19.58 -7.32
C PHE A 212 0.53 20.20 -8.69
N ARG A 213 -0.69 20.05 -9.22
CA ARG A 213 -1.06 20.53 -10.57
C ARG A 213 -2.34 21.38 -10.59
N GLY A 214 -2.65 22.03 -9.47
CA GLY A 214 -3.71 23.01 -9.34
C GLY A 214 -5.03 22.48 -8.78
N HIS A 215 -5.32 21.18 -8.91
CA HIS A 215 -6.57 20.59 -8.40
C HIS A 215 -6.35 19.64 -7.21
N THR A 216 -5.13 19.56 -6.68
CA THR A 216 -4.75 18.58 -5.65
C THR A 216 -5.63 18.66 -4.41
N LEU A 217 -5.85 19.88 -3.87
CA LEU A 217 -6.66 20.06 -2.67
C LEU A 217 -8.14 19.73 -2.91
N GLU A 218 -8.69 20.16 -4.05
CA GLU A 218 -10.09 19.86 -4.42
C GLU A 218 -10.30 18.35 -4.53
N GLN A 219 -9.41 17.66 -5.24
CA GLN A 219 -9.48 16.21 -5.42
C GLN A 219 -9.29 15.46 -4.11
N LEU A 220 -8.33 15.88 -3.27
CA LEU A 220 -8.12 15.30 -1.95
C LEU A 220 -9.34 15.48 -1.06
N ASN A 221 -9.91 16.68 -1.02
CA ASN A 221 -11.13 16.96 -0.25
C ASN A 221 -12.31 16.12 -0.75
N ALA A 222 -12.49 16.00 -2.08
CA ALA A 222 -13.55 15.20 -2.67
C ALA A 222 -13.46 13.71 -2.30
N ARG A 223 -12.25 13.16 -2.15
CA ARG A 223 -12.03 11.76 -1.73
C ARG A 223 -12.52 11.46 -0.32
N PHE A 224 -12.53 12.45 0.59
CA PHE A 224 -13.09 12.29 1.94
C PHE A 224 -14.63 12.27 1.98
N LYS A 225 -15.30 12.61 0.86
CA LYS A 225 -16.76 12.76 0.77
C LYS A 225 -17.32 13.60 1.94
N PRO A 226 -17.03 14.91 1.98
CA PRO A 226 -17.30 15.76 3.15
C PRO A 226 -18.78 15.84 3.51
N ASP A 227 -19.66 15.82 2.50
CA ASP A 227 -21.12 15.98 2.69
C ASP A 227 -21.84 14.63 2.87
N ALA A 228 -21.12 13.52 2.83
CA ALA A 228 -21.69 12.19 3.01
C ALA A 228 -21.81 11.83 4.50
N SER A 229 -22.89 11.14 4.86
CA SER A 229 -22.98 10.43 6.13
C SER A 229 -21.93 9.32 6.23
N GLU A 230 -21.68 8.80 7.44
CA GLU A 230 -20.78 7.65 7.63
C GLU A 230 -21.22 6.42 6.83
N ALA A 231 -22.52 6.15 6.76
CA ALA A 231 -23.06 5.03 6.00
C ALA A 231 -22.83 5.18 4.48
N GLU A 232 -22.99 6.39 3.94
CA GLU A 232 -22.71 6.68 2.53
C GLU A 232 -21.23 6.61 2.22
N ALA A 233 -20.39 7.11 3.11
CA ALA A 233 -18.93 7.05 2.97
C ALA A 233 -18.41 5.60 3.06
N ALA A 234 -18.98 4.78 3.95
CA ALA A 234 -18.69 3.35 4.03
C ALA A 234 -19.05 2.63 2.73
N ARG A 235 -20.24 2.91 2.18
CA ARG A 235 -20.70 2.36 0.90
C ARG A 235 -19.77 2.79 -0.24
N TYR A 236 -19.37 4.05 -0.28
CA TYR A 236 -18.43 4.56 -1.27
C TYR A 236 -17.09 3.81 -1.25
N MET A 237 -16.49 3.61 -0.06
CA MET A 237 -15.25 2.86 0.05
C MET A 237 -15.43 1.39 -0.35
N HIS A 238 -16.55 0.77 0.04
CA HIS A 238 -16.89 -0.59 -0.39
C HIS A 238 -17.00 -0.72 -1.91
N GLU A 239 -17.61 0.26 -2.59
CA GLU A 239 -17.70 0.30 -4.06
C GLU A 239 -16.32 0.46 -4.73
N VAL A 240 -15.44 1.30 -4.17
CA VAL A 240 -14.06 1.45 -4.66
C VAL A 240 -13.31 0.11 -4.60
N ILE A 241 -13.40 -0.60 -3.47
CA ILE A 241 -12.74 -1.90 -3.30
C ILE A 241 -13.31 -2.93 -4.27
N ASN A 242 -14.63 -3.02 -4.39
CA ASN A 242 -15.27 -3.98 -5.29
C ASN A 242 -14.96 -3.70 -6.76
N ARG A 243 -14.85 -2.43 -7.16
CA ARG A 243 -14.42 -2.07 -8.52
C ARG A 243 -13.02 -2.56 -8.82
N CYS A 244 -12.10 -2.38 -7.86
CA CYS A 244 -10.72 -2.87 -7.98
C CYS A 244 -10.63 -4.40 -7.94
N ALA A 245 -11.51 -5.08 -7.21
CA ALA A 245 -11.56 -6.54 -7.16
C ALA A 245 -12.23 -7.16 -8.40
N HIS A 246 -13.28 -6.53 -8.94
CA HIS A 246 -14.03 -7.05 -10.08
C HIS A 246 -13.22 -7.02 -11.38
N SER A 247 -12.34 -6.02 -11.56
CA SER A 247 -11.42 -5.99 -12.71
C SER A 247 -10.47 -7.19 -12.73
N LEU A 248 -10.29 -7.87 -11.60
CA LEU A 248 -9.42 -9.04 -11.45
C LEU A 248 -10.20 -10.37 -11.50
N ARG A 249 -11.52 -10.34 -11.29
CA ARG A 249 -12.34 -11.55 -11.15
C ARG A 249 -12.14 -12.51 -12.31
N THR A 250 -12.14 -12.01 -13.55
CA THR A 250 -11.90 -12.82 -14.76
C THR A 250 -10.54 -13.52 -14.71
N ARG A 251 -9.47 -12.78 -14.36
CA ARG A 251 -8.10 -13.30 -14.30
C ARG A 251 -7.88 -14.32 -13.18
N ILE A 252 -8.62 -14.20 -12.07
CA ILE A 252 -8.53 -15.14 -10.93
C ILE A 252 -9.13 -16.48 -11.29
N TYR A 253 -10.29 -16.50 -11.97
CA TYR A 253 -10.90 -17.76 -12.43
C TYR A 253 -9.97 -18.49 -13.39
N ASP A 254 -9.38 -17.79 -14.36
CA ASP A 254 -8.43 -18.36 -15.31
C ASP A 254 -7.19 -18.93 -14.60
N TYR A 255 -6.67 -18.22 -13.58
CA TYR A 255 -5.52 -18.68 -12.79
C TYR A 255 -5.83 -19.92 -11.95
N ILE A 256 -6.98 -19.96 -11.27
CA ILE A 256 -7.39 -21.13 -10.47
C ILE A 256 -7.59 -22.35 -11.37
N GLN A 257 -8.21 -22.17 -12.54
CA GLN A 257 -8.37 -23.26 -13.52
C GLN A 257 -7.03 -23.76 -14.06
N TYR A 258 -6.09 -22.84 -14.35
CA TYR A 258 -4.73 -23.21 -14.77
C TYR A 258 -4.02 -24.06 -13.71
N GLN A 259 -4.06 -23.64 -12.45
CA GLN A 259 -3.42 -24.35 -11.34
C GLN A 259 -4.08 -25.72 -11.06
N GLN A 260 -5.40 -25.84 -11.21
CA GLN A 260 -6.11 -27.08 -10.94
C GLN A 260 -6.03 -28.10 -12.09
N ASN A 261 -5.99 -27.63 -13.34
CA ASN A 261 -6.15 -28.51 -14.50
C ASN A 261 -4.88 -28.69 -15.35
N SER A 262 -3.78 -27.98 -15.07
CA SER A 262 -2.56 -28.02 -15.91
C SER A 262 -2.84 -27.81 -17.41
N ILE A 263 -3.89 -27.04 -17.76
CA ILE A 263 -4.21 -26.70 -19.15
C ILE A 263 -3.56 -25.35 -19.46
N PRO A 264 -2.50 -25.29 -20.28
CA PRO A 264 -1.95 -24.02 -20.74
C PRO A 264 -2.90 -23.41 -21.77
N TYR A 265 -2.98 -22.07 -21.79
CA TYR A 265 -3.43 -21.34 -22.98
C TYR A 265 -2.36 -21.39 -24.06
#